data_AF-A0A7C6Z064-F1
#
_entry.id   AF-A0A7C6Z064-F1
#
_cell.length_a   1.000
_cell.length_b   1.000
_cell.length_c   1.000
_cell.angle_alpha   90.00
_cell.angle_beta   90.00
_cell.angle_gamma   90.00
#
_symmetry.space_group_name_H-M   'P 1'
#
loop_
_entity.id
_entity.type
_entity.pdbx_description
1 polymer ?
#
loop_
_entity_poly.entity_id
_entity_poly.type
_entity_poly.pdbx_seq_one_letter_code
_entity_poly.pdbx_strand_id
1 'polypeptide(L)'
;KNGEDFAQLAKENSEDPGSAQNGGDYVFSKGNMMPEFEETSFKLEPGNIDMAKTDFGYHIIKLEEKFAQGEPVSLRCAREYWEFKSNAVKIAKYMEKIEEWKKDTKYRVVKNESVYNSIK
;
A
#
# COMPACT_ATOMS: atom_id res chain seq x y z
N LYS A 1 15.19 22.93 1.91
CA LYS A 1 14.01 23.44 1.16
C LYS A 1 14.50 24.06 -0.15
N ASN A 2 14.83 23.22 -1.14
CA ASN A 2 15.30 23.68 -2.47
C ASN A 2 14.25 23.49 -3.58
N GLY A 3 13.01 23.12 -3.23
CA GLY A 3 11.95 22.91 -4.23
C GLY A 3 12.13 21.66 -5.09
N GLU A 4 13.01 20.75 -4.69
CA GLU A 4 13.19 19.45 -5.35
C GLU A 4 11.89 18.63 -5.30
N ASP A 5 11.62 17.90 -6.38
CA ASP A 5 10.43 17.07 -6.52
C ASP A 5 10.46 15.93 -5.49
N PHE A 6 9.44 15.88 -4.63
CA PHE A 6 9.40 14.90 -3.54
C PHE A 6 9.38 13.46 -4.06
N ALA A 7 8.68 13.19 -5.16
CA ALA A 7 8.59 11.87 -5.75
C ALA A 7 9.93 11.44 -6.35
N GLN A 8 10.68 12.38 -6.93
CA GLN A 8 12.06 12.11 -7.38
C GLN A 8 12.97 11.77 -6.20
N LEU A 9 12.93 12.58 -5.13
CA LEU A 9 13.71 12.31 -3.92
C LEU A 9 13.38 10.96 -3.29
N ALA A 10 12.10 10.59 -3.27
CA ALA A 10 11.66 9.29 -2.79
C ALA A 10 12.20 8.14 -3.65
N LYS A 11 12.20 8.28 -4.99
CA LYS A 11 12.80 7.27 -5.89
C LYS A 11 14.29 7.07 -5.67
N GLU A 12 15.01 8.16 -5.38
CA GLU A 12 16.47 8.16 -5.23
C GLU A 12 16.93 7.71 -3.84
N ASN A 13 16.16 8.02 -2.79
CA ASN A 13 16.63 7.91 -1.41
C ASN A 13 15.78 7.00 -0.52
N SER A 14 14.55 6.64 -0.91
CA SER A 14 13.70 5.79 -0.07
C SER A 14 14.19 4.34 -0.08
N GLU A 15 14.34 3.78 1.12
CA GLU A 15 14.68 2.36 1.32
C GLU A 15 13.43 1.47 1.30
N ASP A 16 12.24 2.04 1.13
CA ASP A 16 10.99 1.28 1.06
C ASP A 16 10.74 0.72 -0.35
N PRO A 17 10.90 -0.60 -0.58
CA PRO A 17 10.72 -1.20 -1.90
C PRO A 17 9.25 -1.15 -2.38
N GLY A 18 8.29 -0.98 -1.46
CA GLY A 18 6.87 -0.97 -1.79
C GLY A 18 6.42 0.31 -2.49
N SER A 19 7.10 1.43 -2.24
CA SER A 19 6.67 2.74 -2.73
C SER A 19 7.77 3.56 -3.42
N ALA A 20 9.06 3.28 -3.18
CA ALA A 20 10.17 4.10 -3.68
C ALA A 20 10.06 4.34 -5.20
N GLN A 21 9.86 3.27 -5.99
CA GLN A 21 9.74 3.38 -7.46
C GLN A 21 8.49 4.14 -7.92
N ASN A 22 7.46 4.24 -7.07
CA ASN A 22 6.26 5.03 -7.30
C ASN A 22 6.29 6.39 -6.58
N GLY A 23 7.48 6.91 -6.24
CA GLY A 23 7.63 8.24 -5.64
C GLY A 23 7.24 8.32 -4.17
N GLY A 24 7.24 7.20 -3.45
CA GLY A 24 6.86 7.15 -2.04
C GLY A 24 5.35 7.27 -1.79
N ASP A 25 4.53 7.11 -2.83
CA ASP A 25 3.09 7.36 -2.77
C ASP A 25 2.35 6.24 -2.02
N TYR A 26 1.45 6.65 -1.11
CA TYR A 26 0.66 5.77 -0.28
C TYR A 26 -0.75 6.33 -0.08
N VAL A 27 -1.76 5.48 -0.28
CA VAL A 27 -3.15 5.76 0.09
C VAL A 27 -3.56 4.77 1.18
N PHE A 28 -3.97 5.29 2.33
CA PHE A 28 -4.33 4.48 3.49
C PHE A 28 -5.44 5.11 4.34
N SER A 29 -6.09 4.27 5.14
CA SER A 29 -6.99 4.69 6.23
C SER A 29 -6.40 4.36 7.59
N LYS A 30 -6.98 4.94 8.65
CA LYS A 30 -6.59 4.65 10.04
C LYS A 30 -6.50 3.15 10.33
N GLY A 31 -5.48 2.75 11.08
CA GLY A 31 -5.20 1.38 11.50
C GLY A 31 -4.44 0.51 10.48
N ASN A 32 -4.06 1.06 9.32
CA ASN A 32 -3.30 0.30 8.31
C ASN A 32 -1.78 0.60 8.33
N MET A 33 -1.34 1.63 9.05
CA MET A 33 0.05 2.05 9.14
C MET A 33 0.54 1.99 10.59
N MET A 34 1.86 2.10 10.78
CA MET A 34 2.45 2.19 12.11
C MET A 34 1.90 3.41 12.85
N PRO A 35 1.60 3.30 14.17
CA PRO A 35 0.96 4.38 14.92
C PRO A 35 1.67 5.72 14.80
N GLU A 36 3.00 5.74 14.83
CA GLU A 36 3.81 6.96 14.76
C GLU A 36 3.73 7.61 13.38
N PHE A 37 3.77 6.80 12.31
CA PHE A 37 3.62 7.27 10.94
C PHE A 37 2.21 7.82 10.71
N GLU A 38 1.21 7.09 11.19
CA GLU A 38 -0.19 7.45 11.08
C GLU A 38 -0.49 8.77 11.81
N GLU A 39 -0.04 8.90 13.05
CA GLU A 39 -0.25 10.09 13.87
C GLU A 39 0.37 11.33 13.22
N THR A 40 1.60 11.25 12.73
CA THR A 40 2.25 12.35 12.01
C THR A 40 1.48 12.69 10.71
N SER A 41 1.12 11.69 9.91
CA SER A 41 0.40 11.90 8.65
C SER A 41 -0.95 12.59 8.85
N PHE A 42 -1.73 12.18 9.86
CA PHE A 42 -3.05 12.77 10.13
C PHE A 42 -2.99 14.13 10.83
N LYS A 43 -1.86 14.53 11.40
CA LYS A 43 -1.64 15.89 11.94
C LYS A 43 -1.29 16.90 10.86
N LEU A 44 -0.80 16.45 9.71
CA LEU A 44 -0.46 17.34 8.60
C LEU A 44 -1.71 17.92 7.93
N GLU A 45 -1.47 19.07 7.30
CA GLU A 45 -2.36 19.69 6.31
C GLU A 45 -1.78 19.42 4.90
N PRO A 46 -2.62 19.31 3.86
CA PRO A 46 -2.16 19.09 2.50
C PRO A 46 -1.06 20.08 2.07
N GLY A 47 0.01 19.55 1.46
CA GLY A 47 1.21 20.29 1.06
C GLY A 47 2.29 20.39 2.14
N ASN A 48 1.99 20.08 3.40
CA ASN A 48 2.98 20.12 4.48
C ASN A 48 3.81 18.83 4.54
N ILE A 49 5.00 18.97 5.13
CA ILE A 49 5.97 17.91 5.33
C ILE A 49 6.33 17.84 6.81
N ASP A 50 6.43 16.63 7.35
CA ASP A 50 6.93 16.36 8.70
C ASP A 50 7.69 15.02 8.73
N MET A 51 8.24 14.66 9.89
CA MET A 51 9.03 13.46 10.08
C MET A 51 8.43 12.57 11.18
N ALA A 52 8.43 11.26 10.93
CA ALA A 52 8.07 10.25 11.92
C ALA A 52 9.25 9.30 12.15
N LYS A 53 9.40 8.80 13.37
CA LYS A 53 10.31 7.70 13.69
C LYS A 53 9.49 6.47 14.03
N THR A 54 9.80 5.35 13.39
CA THR A 54 9.17 4.04 13.62
C THR A 54 10.28 3.00 13.84
N ASP A 55 9.88 1.74 14.06
CA ASP A 55 10.81 0.61 14.09
C ASP A 55 11.56 0.38 12.77
N PHE A 56 11.04 0.88 11.64
CA PHE A 56 11.72 0.82 10.33
C PHE A 56 12.71 1.97 10.09
N GLY A 57 12.84 2.91 11.03
CA GLY A 57 13.72 4.07 10.91
C GLY A 57 12.97 5.39 10.82
N TYR A 58 13.55 6.35 10.08
CA TYR A 58 13.00 7.69 9.92
C TYR A 58 12.24 7.82 8.61
N HIS A 59 11.06 8.43 8.68
CA HIS A 59 10.18 8.68 7.56
C HIS A 59 10.03 10.18 7.37
N ILE A 60 10.30 10.67 6.17
CA ILE A 60 9.92 12.02 5.77
C ILE A 60 8.58 11.90 5.04
N ILE A 61 7.56 12.58 5.55
CA ILE A 61 6.17 12.42 5.12
C ILE A 61 5.69 13.73 4.53
N LYS A 62 5.22 13.71 3.29
CA LYS A 62 4.48 14.81 2.67
C LYS A 62 3.02 14.41 2.54
N LEU A 63 2.10 15.23 3.04
CA LEU A 63 0.67 14.98 2.87
C LEU A 63 0.21 15.60 1.55
N GLU A 64 -0.27 14.78 0.62
CA GLU A 64 -0.85 15.27 -0.64
C GLU A 64 -2.35 15.58 -0.49
N GLU A 65 -3.13 14.61 0.02
CA GLU A 65 -4.58 14.71 0.11
C GLU A 65 -5.08 14.10 1.43
N LYS A 66 -6.15 14.66 2.00
CA LYS A 66 -6.78 14.20 3.23
C LYS A 66 -8.29 14.37 3.13
N PHE A 67 -9.02 13.32 3.47
CA PHE A 67 -10.48 13.27 3.34
C PHE A 67 -11.10 12.82 4.66
N ALA A 68 -12.24 13.42 5.02
CA ALA A 68 -13.01 12.90 6.14
C ALA A 68 -13.74 11.60 5.74
N GLN A 69 -14.16 10.83 6.74
CA GLN A 69 -14.92 9.61 6.49
C GLN A 69 -16.24 9.94 5.77
N GLY A 70 -16.46 9.29 4.62
CA GLY A 70 -17.67 9.48 3.81
C GLY A 70 -17.57 10.61 2.79
N GLU A 71 -16.49 11.39 2.77
CA GLU A 71 -16.26 12.36 1.71
C GLU A 71 -15.78 11.69 0.42
N PRO A 72 -16.13 12.25 -0.75
CA PRO A 72 -15.57 11.78 -2.00
C PRO A 72 -14.06 12.02 -2.05
N VAL A 73 -13.32 11.01 -2.48
CA VAL A 73 -11.88 11.09 -2.72
C VAL A 73 -11.60 11.49 -4.17
N SER A 74 -10.37 11.95 -4.46
CA SER A 74 -9.96 12.21 -5.84
C SER A 74 -9.95 10.94 -6.69
N LEU A 75 -10.02 11.09 -8.02
CA LEU A 75 -9.96 9.96 -8.95
C LEU A 75 -8.66 9.14 -8.81
N ARG A 76 -7.56 9.82 -8.46
CA ARG A 76 -6.26 9.18 -8.18
C ARG A 76 -6.41 8.21 -7.00
N CYS A 77 -6.85 8.71 -5.84
CA CYS A 77 -7.05 7.88 -4.65
C CYS A 77 -8.13 6.81 -4.87
N ALA A 78 -9.22 7.14 -5.58
CA ALA A 78 -10.30 6.19 -5.88
C ALA A 78 -9.79 4.99 -6.69
N ARG A 79 -8.93 5.23 -7.69
CA ARG A 79 -8.33 4.17 -8.51
C ARG A 79 -7.51 3.21 -7.66
N GLU A 80 -6.64 3.73 -6.80
CA GLU A 80 -5.80 2.92 -5.92
C GLU A 80 -6.63 2.12 -4.89
N TYR A 81 -7.63 2.76 -4.27
CA TYR A 81 -8.57 2.07 -3.38
C TYR A 81 -9.32 0.94 -4.09
N TRP A 82 -9.77 1.17 -5.32
CA TRP A 82 -10.53 0.18 -6.08
C TRP A 82 -9.65 -0.98 -6.54
N GLU A 83 -8.43 -0.71 -7.01
CA GLU A 83 -7.44 -1.73 -7.34
C GLU A 83 -7.10 -2.59 -6.12
N PHE A 84 -6.82 -1.97 -4.98
CA PHE A 84 -6.53 -2.67 -3.73
C PHE A 84 -7.72 -3.54 -3.27
N LYS A 85 -8.93 -2.98 -3.19
CA LYS A 85 -10.12 -3.75 -2.78
C LYS A 85 -10.47 -4.86 -3.77
N SER A 86 -10.38 -4.60 -5.06
CA SER A 86 -10.69 -5.61 -6.08
C SER A 86 -9.71 -6.78 -6.01
N ASN A 87 -8.41 -6.51 -5.80
CA ASN A 87 -7.40 -7.54 -5.63
C ASN A 87 -7.63 -8.34 -4.34
N ALA A 88 -7.96 -7.68 -3.22
CA ALA A 88 -8.31 -8.38 -1.98
C ALA A 88 -9.50 -9.33 -2.15
N VAL A 89 -10.57 -8.90 -2.84
CA VAL A 89 -11.75 -9.76 -3.12
C VAL A 89 -11.39 -10.91 -4.06
N LYS A 90 -10.60 -10.66 -5.11
CA LYS A 90 -10.13 -11.70 -6.04
C LYS A 90 -9.32 -12.76 -5.29
N ILE A 91 -8.39 -12.35 -4.43
CA ILE A 91 -7.57 -13.26 -3.61
C ILE A 91 -8.44 -14.06 -2.66
N ALA A 92 -9.38 -13.44 -1.96
CA ALA A 92 -10.30 -14.14 -1.06
C ALA A 92 -11.12 -15.22 -1.80
N LYS A 93 -11.71 -14.88 -2.95
CA LYS A 93 -12.45 -15.85 -3.78
C LYS A 93 -11.57 -16.96 -4.34
N TYR A 94 -10.34 -16.63 -4.72
CA TYR A 94 -9.37 -17.62 -5.19
C TYR A 94 -9.04 -18.64 -4.09
N MET A 95 -8.79 -18.17 -2.86
CA MET A 95 -8.51 -19.03 -1.72
C MET A 95 -9.72 -19.89 -1.33
N GLU A 96 -10.94 -19.32 -1.35
CA GLU A 96 -12.18 -20.07 -1.14
C GLU A 96 -12.31 -21.24 -2.14
N LYS A 97 -12.03 -20.98 -3.43
CA LYS A 97 -12.07 -21.99 -4.48
C LYS A 97 -11.02 -23.08 -4.29
N ILE A 98 -9.80 -22.73 -3.83
CA ILE A 98 -8.78 -23.72 -3.48
C ILE A 98 -9.28 -24.65 -2.38
N GLU A 99 -9.90 -24.11 -1.32
CA GLU A 99 -10.41 -24.91 -0.21
C GLU A 99 -11.59 -25.81 -0.62
N GLU A 100 -12.42 -25.35 -1.56
CA GLU A 100 -13.44 -26.18 -2.19
C GLU A 100 -12.81 -27.35 -2.96
N TRP A 101 -11.83 -27.08 -3.83
CA TRP A 101 -11.18 -28.11 -4.65
C TRP A 101 -10.34 -29.10 -3.84
N LYS A 102 -9.79 -28.70 -2.68
CA LYS A 102 -9.12 -29.65 -1.78
C LYS A 102 -10.06 -30.70 -1.20
N LYS A 103 -11.35 -30.37 -1.04
CA LYS A 103 -12.37 -31.29 -0.51
C LYS A 103 -12.93 -32.23 -1.58
N ASP A 104 -12.87 -31.81 -2.84
CA ASP A 104 -13.31 -32.62 -3.96
C ASP A 104 -12.22 -33.64 -4.35
N THR A 105 -12.49 -34.92 -4.12
CA THR A 105 -11.58 -36.03 -4.44
C THR A 105 -11.28 -36.16 -5.94
N LYS A 106 -12.04 -35.47 -6.81
CA LYS A 106 -11.80 -35.39 -8.24
C LYS A 106 -10.57 -34.54 -8.59
N TYR A 107 -10.22 -33.58 -7.74
CA TYR A 107 -9.13 -32.64 -7.99
C TYR A 107 -8.01 -32.86 -6.97
N ARG A 108 -6.76 -32.88 -7.46
CA ARG A 108 -5.57 -32.86 -6.61
C ARG A 108 -4.88 -31.52 -6.80
N VAL A 109 -4.96 -30.66 -5.79
CA VAL A 109 -4.24 -29.38 -5.79
C VAL A 109 -2.75 -29.66 -5.56
N VAL A 110 -1.91 -29.32 -6.54
CA VAL A 110 -0.45 -29.46 -6.45
C VAL A 110 0.17 -28.09 -6.70
N LYS A 111 1.05 -27.64 -5.79
CA LYS A 111 1.84 -26.44 -5.98
C LYS A 111 2.93 -26.72 -7.03
N ASN A 112 2.94 -25.98 -8.12
CA ASN A 112 4.02 -26.05 -9.09
C ASN A 112 5.21 -25.23 -8.57
N GLU A 113 6.20 -25.91 -7.99
CA GLU A 113 7.39 -25.26 -7.42
C GLU A 113 8.22 -24.50 -8.45
N SER A 114 8.26 -24.98 -9.70
CA SER A 114 8.98 -24.29 -10.79
C SER A 114 8.39 -22.91 -11.06
N VAL A 115 7.07 -22.84 -11.19
CA VAL A 115 6.34 -21.57 -11.40
C VAL A 115 6.38 -20.69 -10.15
N TYR A 116 6.27 -21.27 -8.95
CA TYR A 116 6.31 -20.50 -7.70
C TYR A 116 7.67 -19.84 -7.47
N ASN A 117 8.76 -20.54 -7.76
CA ASN A 117 10.10 -20.00 -7.57
C ASN A 117 10.50 -19.00 -8.67
N SER A 118 9.83 -18.98 -9.83
CA SER A 118 10.11 -18.00 -10.88
C SER A 118 9.48 -16.63 -10.65
N ILE A 119 8.52 -16.53 -9.72
CA ILE A 119 7.81 -15.27 -9.39
C ILE A 119 8.20 -14.71 -8.00
N LYS A 120 9.11 -15.40 -7.32
CA LYS A 120 9.64 -15.02 -6.01
C LYS A 120 10.93 -14.24 -6.20
#